data_AF-A0A8S0T4A1-F1
#
_entry.id   AF-A0A8S0T4A1-F1
#
_cell.length_a   1.000
_cell.length_b   1.000
_cell.length_c   1.000
_cell.angle_alpha   90.00
_cell.angle_beta   90.00
_cell.angle_gamma   90.00
#
_symmetry.space_group_name_H-M   'P 1'
#
loop_
_entity.id
_entity.type
_entity.pdbx_description
1 polymer ?
#
loop_
_entity_poly.entity_id
_entity_poly.type
_entity_poly.pdbx_seq_one_letter_code
_entity_poly.pdbx_strand_id
1 'polypeptide(L)'
;MYLAPTALIILFCCIEDVHYLNSNTSFVVYSKNVARIEKFKTGFEQFVENKVLNNYHSDIIFGRLPVMVKSDLCWLKRVEKGDCEFDRGGYFIIKGAEKEQTCLKRLWLSSESSVDHCILNRFKMSKRLELSGELLEKELRVHIKHAERRMVRAMQRDLYRDQDVQSIEHYMDASIITNGLSRAFSTEAWSHPFKRMERISGVVVTLRQTNPLQTTTKMRKTRHQVSYTGRVGDARYQHPSHWGKICFLNTSDGENCGLVKNLSSLDLVSTCILEQDRIVDKLYECRLETLLDDTSTALNEKDKIFVDGDWVGLCTDSTSFVAKLRHKRRKMEVPHQIEIKRDQHHGEVRIFTDAGRILRPLLVVWNLKKIRDLKGEIFHFNHF
;
A
#
# COMPACT_ATOMS: atom_id res chain seq x y z
N MET A 1 -16.78 28.67 2.98
CA MET A 1 -16.23 27.80 1.93
C MET A 1 -15.85 26.46 2.53
N TYR A 2 -16.46 25.38 2.06
CA TYR A 2 -15.92 24.03 2.23
C TYR A 2 -15.49 23.57 0.84
N LEU A 3 -14.22 23.23 0.67
CA LEU A 3 -13.68 22.63 -0.55
C LEU A 3 -13.77 21.12 -0.36
N ALA A 4 -14.68 20.47 -1.08
CA ALA A 4 -14.64 19.01 -1.24
C ALA A 4 -13.80 18.73 -2.50
N PRO A 5 -12.63 18.07 -2.39
CA PRO A 5 -11.89 17.65 -3.58
C PRO A 5 -12.62 16.44 -4.18
N THR A 6 -13.57 16.70 -5.08
CA THR A 6 -14.17 15.66 -5.90
C THR A 6 -13.20 15.32 -7.04
N ALA A 7 -12.61 14.12 -6.94
CA ALA A 7 -11.76 13.46 -7.93
C ALA A 7 -10.39 14.12 -8.23
N LEU A 8 -9.34 13.49 -7.69
CA LEU A 8 -7.96 13.70 -8.11
C LEU A 8 -7.72 12.95 -9.43
N ILE A 9 -8.02 13.56 -10.56
CA ILE A 9 -7.70 12.98 -11.88
C ILE A 9 -6.27 13.38 -12.24
N ILE A 10 -5.35 12.41 -12.15
CA ILE A 10 -3.92 12.57 -12.50
C ILE A 10 -3.79 12.49 -14.02
N LEU A 11 -3.42 13.59 -14.69
CA LEU A 11 -3.12 13.63 -16.13
C LEU A 11 -1.63 13.94 -16.37
N PHE A 12 -1.06 13.30 -17.39
CA PHE A 12 0.38 13.02 -17.48
C PHE A 12 1.09 13.90 -18.52
N CYS A 13 2.20 14.54 -18.13
CA CYS A 13 3.19 15.07 -19.08
C CYS A 13 4.60 14.86 -18.51
N CYS A 14 5.54 14.40 -19.34
CA CYS A 14 6.88 13.96 -18.92
C CYS A 14 7.94 14.69 -19.75
N ILE A 15 8.61 15.67 -19.16
CA ILE A 15 9.83 16.31 -19.68
C ILE A 15 10.71 16.56 -18.44
N GLU A 16 11.93 15.98 -18.42
CA GLU A 16 13.00 16.11 -17.39
C GLU A 16 13.04 15.17 -16.15
N ASP A 17 12.94 13.84 -16.29
CA ASP A 17 13.15 12.88 -15.16
C ASP A 17 12.25 13.10 -13.92
N VAL A 18 11.21 13.89 -14.09
CA VAL A 18 10.30 14.35 -13.07
C VAL A 18 8.88 14.25 -13.61
N HIS A 19 7.96 13.70 -12.81
CA HIS A 19 6.55 13.68 -13.13
C HIS A 19 5.84 14.92 -12.61
N TYR A 20 5.10 15.59 -13.49
CA TYR A 20 4.16 16.62 -13.11
C TYR A 20 2.89 15.96 -12.57
N LEU A 21 2.51 16.37 -11.36
CA LEU A 21 1.22 16.06 -10.80
C LEU A 21 0.23 17.12 -11.30
N ASN A 22 -0.61 16.75 -12.27
CA ASN A 22 -1.73 17.57 -12.71
C ASN A 22 -3.01 17.00 -12.12
N SER A 23 -3.89 17.87 -11.64
CA SER A 23 -5.25 17.48 -11.29
C SER A 23 -6.23 18.12 -12.25
N ASN A 24 -7.10 17.32 -12.84
CA ASN A 24 -8.32 17.82 -13.46
C ASN A 24 -9.31 18.16 -12.33
N THR A 25 -9.12 19.31 -11.68
CA THR A 25 -9.92 19.71 -10.52
C THR A 25 -11.15 20.49 -10.96
N SER A 26 -12.34 19.95 -10.68
CA SER A 26 -13.59 20.70 -10.77
C SER A 26 -13.82 21.45 -9.47
N PHE A 27 -13.72 22.78 -9.51
CA PHE A 27 -14.01 23.62 -8.34
C PHE A 27 -15.47 24.00 -8.30
N VAL A 28 -16.15 23.69 -7.20
CA VAL A 28 -17.52 24.13 -6.96
C VAL A 28 -17.52 25.15 -5.83
N VAL A 29 -17.67 26.43 -6.17
CA VAL A 29 -17.82 27.51 -5.18
C VAL A 29 -19.28 27.54 -4.72
N TYR A 30 -19.54 27.35 -3.43
CA TYR A 30 -20.90 27.48 -2.88
C TYR A 30 -21.05 28.77 -2.07
N SER A 31 -22.09 29.55 -2.35
CA SER A 31 -22.62 30.55 -1.41
C SER A 31 -23.50 29.87 -0.38
N LYS A 32 -23.34 30.22 0.90
CA LYS A 32 -24.27 29.82 1.97
C LYS A 32 -25.38 30.85 2.05
N ASN A 33 -26.55 30.53 1.53
CA ASN A 33 -27.75 31.32 1.80
C ASN A 33 -28.50 30.68 2.96
N VAL A 34 -28.80 31.47 3.99
CA VAL A 34 -29.72 31.05 5.06
C VAL A 34 -31.13 31.25 4.52
N ALA A 35 -31.75 30.17 4.05
CA ALA A 35 -33.14 30.18 3.64
C ALA A 35 -34.03 29.88 4.85
N ARG A 36 -35.13 30.63 4.98
CA ARG A 36 -36.16 30.44 6.00
C ARG A 36 -37.40 29.88 5.32
N ILE A 37 -37.88 28.71 5.75
CA ILE A 37 -39.19 28.18 5.37
C ILE A 37 -40.12 28.28 6.57
N GLU A 38 -41.31 28.86 6.37
CA GLU A 38 -42.40 28.79 7.34
C GLU A 38 -43.06 27.42 7.28
N LYS A 39 -42.96 26.65 8.36
CA LYS A 39 -43.79 25.46 8.54
C LYS A 39 -45.07 25.85 9.28
N PHE A 40 -46.22 25.51 8.71
CA PHE A 40 -47.57 25.95 9.10
C PHE A 40 -48.00 25.65 10.55
N LYS A 41 -47.17 24.99 11.38
CA LYS A 41 -47.48 24.67 12.79
C LYS A 41 -46.31 24.68 13.80
N THR A 42 -45.06 24.97 13.41
CA THR A 42 -43.88 24.82 14.33
C THR A 42 -42.86 25.96 14.30
N GLY A 43 -43.14 27.08 13.62
CA GLY A 43 -42.21 28.21 13.51
C GLY A 43 -41.18 28.09 12.38
N PHE A 44 -40.21 29.01 12.35
CA PHE A 44 -39.18 29.09 11.31
C PHE A 44 -38.04 28.09 11.53
N GLU A 45 -37.81 27.18 10.59
CA GLU A 45 -36.56 26.42 10.51
C GLU A 45 -35.58 27.15 9.58
N GLN A 46 -34.37 27.41 10.08
CA GLN A 46 -33.25 27.91 9.27
C GLN A 46 -32.49 26.71 8.73
N PHE A 47 -32.38 26.61 7.40
CA PHE A 47 -31.49 25.66 6.75
C PHE A 47 -30.48 26.42 5.88
N VAL A 48 -29.28 25.85 5.81
CA VAL A 48 -28.18 26.42 5.02
C VAL A 48 -28.23 25.77 3.65
N GLU A 49 -28.65 26.54 2.65
CA GLU A 49 -28.68 26.11 1.26
C GLU A 49 -27.36 26.50 0.59
N ASN A 50 -26.68 25.51 -0.02
CA ASN A 50 -25.41 25.71 -0.70
C ASN A 50 -25.69 25.96 -2.20
N LYS A 51 -25.59 27.20 -2.65
CA LYS A 51 -25.78 27.56 -4.07
C LYS A 51 -24.45 27.56 -4.82
N VAL A 52 -24.31 26.71 -5.83
CA VAL A 52 -23.13 26.67 -6.72
C VAL A 52 -23.05 27.98 -7.52
N LEU A 53 -21.93 28.69 -7.42
CA LEU A 53 -21.71 29.98 -8.07
C LEU A 53 -20.97 29.87 -9.39
N ASN A 54 -19.92 29.05 -9.49
CA ASN A 54 -19.16 28.83 -10.73
C ASN A 54 -18.40 27.50 -10.70
N ASN A 55 -18.23 26.90 -11.88
CA ASN A 55 -17.35 25.77 -12.14
C ASN A 55 -16.14 26.25 -12.95
N TYR A 56 -14.93 26.10 -12.42
CA TYR A 56 -13.69 26.40 -13.12
C TYR A 56 -12.97 25.11 -13.47
N HIS A 57 -12.50 25.00 -14.72
CA HIS A 57 -11.61 23.96 -15.20
C HIS A 57 -10.29 24.59 -15.61
N SER A 58 -9.23 24.28 -14.88
CA SER A 58 -7.86 24.59 -15.29
C SER A 58 -6.94 23.43 -14.92
N ASP A 59 -6.02 23.11 -15.83
CA ASP A 59 -4.94 22.16 -15.56
C ASP A 59 -3.91 22.83 -14.67
N ILE A 60 -3.85 22.43 -13.40
CA ILE A 60 -2.91 23.03 -12.45
C ILE A 60 -1.88 22.01 -12.01
N ILE A 61 -0.62 22.39 -12.20
CA ILE A 61 0.54 21.67 -11.68
C ILE A 61 0.62 21.93 -10.18
N PHE A 62 0.37 20.92 -9.37
CA PHE A 62 0.43 21.04 -7.90
C PHE A 62 1.72 20.46 -7.30
N GLY A 63 2.61 19.90 -8.13
CA GLY A 63 3.92 19.46 -7.67
C GLY A 63 4.67 18.61 -8.70
N ARG A 64 5.91 18.31 -8.34
CA ARG A 64 6.84 17.46 -9.08
C ARG A 64 7.21 16.24 -8.26
N LEU A 65 7.07 15.06 -8.84
CA LEU A 65 7.43 13.77 -8.23
C LEU A 65 8.69 13.19 -8.89
N PRO A 66 9.61 12.62 -8.10
CA PRO A 66 10.72 11.87 -8.68
C PRO A 66 10.23 10.59 -9.33
N VAL A 67 10.78 10.26 -10.50
CA VAL A 67 10.42 9.07 -11.26
C VAL A 67 11.42 7.95 -10.97
N MET A 68 10.91 6.73 -10.80
CA MET A 68 11.76 5.56 -10.61
C MET A 68 12.37 5.14 -11.94
N VAL A 69 13.69 4.93 -11.96
CA VAL A 69 14.44 4.51 -13.15
C VAL A 69 13.93 3.15 -13.65
N LYS A 70 13.72 3.05 -14.97
CA LYS A 70 13.12 1.90 -15.69
C LYS A 70 11.66 1.57 -15.33
N SER A 71 10.95 2.45 -14.62
CA SER A 71 9.49 2.34 -14.51
C SER A 71 8.78 2.65 -15.83
N ASP A 72 7.50 2.32 -15.96
CA ASP A 72 6.66 2.61 -17.15
C ASP A 72 6.62 4.09 -17.53
N LEU A 73 6.85 4.91 -16.52
CA LEU A 73 6.85 6.35 -16.48
C LEU A 73 8.22 6.95 -16.83
N CYS A 74 9.29 6.16 -16.76
CA CYS A 74 10.65 6.59 -17.06
C CYS A 74 10.94 6.50 -18.56
N TRP A 75 11.44 7.58 -19.14
CA TRP A 75 11.82 7.64 -20.57
C TRP A 75 12.91 6.62 -20.93
N LEU A 76 13.83 6.32 -20.00
CA LEU A 76 14.89 5.31 -20.18
C LEU A 76 14.34 3.90 -20.47
N LYS A 77 13.07 3.61 -20.15
CA LYS A 77 12.45 2.32 -20.50
C LYS A 77 12.34 2.13 -22.02
N ARG A 78 12.25 3.22 -22.80
CA ARG A 78 12.00 3.21 -24.25
C ARG A 78 13.28 3.32 -25.08
N VAL A 79 14.44 3.45 -24.45
CA VAL A 79 15.72 3.63 -25.14
C VAL A 79 16.33 2.25 -25.41
N GLU A 80 16.55 1.92 -26.69
CA GLU A 80 17.06 0.60 -27.13
C GLU A 80 18.54 0.37 -26.77
N LYS A 81 19.33 1.44 -26.59
CA LYS A 81 20.69 1.38 -26.06
C LYS A 81 20.65 1.65 -24.55
N GLY A 82 20.66 0.60 -23.74
CA GLY A 82 20.76 0.73 -22.29
C GLY A 82 22.16 1.17 -21.86
N ASP A 83 22.23 2.07 -20.87
CA ASP A 83 23.50 2.55 -20.28
C ASP A 83 24.32 1.43 -19.62
N CYS A 84 23.69 0.31 -19.22
CA CYS A 84 24.32 -0.90 -18.66
C CYS A 84 23.37 -2.12 -18.68
N GLU A 85 23.85 -3.30 -19.08
CA GLU A 85 23.09 -4.56 -19.07
C GLU A 85 22.72 -5.04 -17.66
N PHE A 86 23.54 -4.68 -16.67
CA PHE A 86 23.36 -5.11 -15.27
C PHE A 86 22.50 -4.16 -14.44
N ASP A 87 22.12 -3.02 -15.00
CA ASP A 87 21.23 -2.09 -14.32
C ASP A 87 19.80 -2.66 -14.29
N ARG A 88 19.27 -2.88 -13.08
CA ARG A 88 17.91 -3.41 -12.89
C ARG A 88 16.87 -2.31 -12.72
N GLY A 89 17.27 -1.03 -12.63
CA GLY A 89 16.40 0.07 -12.26
C GLY A 89 15.87 -0.07 -10.84
N GLY A 90 14.74 0.60 -10.55
CA GLY A 90 14.09 0.52 -9.24
C GLY A 90 14.59 1.53 -8.20
N TYR A 91 15.48 2.45 -8.59
CA TYR A 91 15.99 3.54 -7.77
C TYR A 91 15.56 4.90 -8.36
N PHE A 92 15.81 5.96 -7.61
CA PHE A 92 15.51 7.35 -7.98
C PHE A 92 16.81 8.14 -8.12
N ILE A 93 16.87 9.09 -9.03
CA ILE A 93 17.99 10.03 -9.13
C ILE A 93 17.56 11.35 -8.50
N ILE A 94 18.20 11.73 -7.40
CA ILE A 94 17.88 12.95 -6.65
C ILE A 94 19.16 13.75 -6.46
N LYS A 95 19.23 14.95 -7.06
CA LYS A 95 20.39 15.86 -7.00
C LYS A 95 21.70 15.18 -7.39
N GLY A 96 21.67 14.36 -8.45
CA GLY A 96 22.84 13.62 -8.95
C GLY A 96 23.23 12.39 -8.11
N ALA A 97 22.49 12.05 -7.05
CA ALA A 97 22.70 10.85 -6.27
C ALA A 97 21.62 9.80 -6.56
N GLU A 98 22.04 8.54 -6.70
CA GLU A 98 21.14 7.40 -6.79
C GLU A 98 20.61 7.04 -5.39
N LYS A 99 19.30 6.98 -5.28
CA LYS A 99 18.57 6.79 -4.02
C LYS A 99 17.62 5.60 -4.16
N GLU A 100 17.77 4.64 -3.28
CA GLU A 100 16.91 3.47 -3.19
C GLU A 100 15.97 3.61 -1.99
N GLN A 101 14.71 3.23 -2.15
CA GLN A 101 13.77 3.07 -1.03
C GLN A 101 13.81 1.64 -0.49
N THR A 102 14.20 1.50 0.77
CA THR A 102 14.24 0.22 1.48
C THR A 102 12.85 -0.16 1.98
N CYS A 103 12.44 -1.42 1.77
CA CYS A 103 11.19 -1.93 2.30
C CYS A 103 11.20 -2.00 3.84
N LEU A 104 10.17 -1.48 4.48
CA LEU A 104 10.06 -1.43 5.94
C LEU A 104 9.15 -2.52 6.47
N LYS A 105 9.61 -3.32 7.44
CA LYS A 105 8.79 -4.36 8.07
C LYS A 105 7.99 -3.80 9.24
N ARG A 106 6.67 -3.74 9.10
CA ARG A 106 5.71 -3.28 10.11
C ARG A 106 4.85 -4.43 10.65
N LEU A 107 4.45 -4.32 11.91
CA LEU A 107 3.41 -5.14 12.50
C LEU A 107 2.05 -4.49 12.16
N TRP A 108 1.20 -5.19 11.42
CA TRP A 108 -0.21 -4.79 11.33
C TRP A 108 -0.93 -5.32 12.56
N LEU A 109 -1.61 -4.43 13.28
CA LEU A 109 -2.66 -4.79 14.24
C LEU A 109 -3.98 -4.55 13.50
N SER A 110 -4.69 -5.60 13.11
CA SER A 110 -6.09 -5.45 12.72
C SER A 110 -6.85 -5.02 13.99
N SER A 111 -7.40 -3.81 13.98
CA SER A 111 -8.25 -3.34 15.05
C SER A 111 -9.57 -4.11 14.99
N GLU A 112 -9.72 -5.16 15.78
CA GLU A 112 -11.06 -5.58 16.20
C GLU A 112 -11.51 -4.65 17.32
N SER A 113 -12.58 -3.91 17.03
CA SER A 113 -13.36 -3.20 18.02
C SER A 113 -14.25 -4.25 18.68
N SER A 114 -13.82 -4.81 19.82
CA SER A 114 -14.67 -5.19 20.97
C SER A 114 -14.05 -6.33 21.81
N VAL A 115 -14.00 -6.03 23.12
CA VAL A 115 -13.86 -6.91 24.29
C VAL A 115 -12.46 -7.42 24.66
N ASP A 116 -12.12 -7.00 25.88
CA ASP A 116 -10.93 -7.25 26.67
C ASP A 116 -10.59 -8.72 26.95
N HIS A 117 -9.34 -8.91 27.40
CA HIS A 117 -8.83 -10.07 28.14
C HIS A 117 -8.40 -11.35 27.38
N CYS A 118 -8.00 -11.25 26.11
CA CYS A 118 -7.18 -12.28 25.42
C CYS A 118 -5.90 -11.75 24.76
N ILE A 119 -5.46 -10.54 25.12
CA ILE A 119 -4.49 -9.73 24.37
C ILE A 119 -3.02 -10.21 24.52
N LEU A 120 -2.70 -11.15 25.42
CA LEU A 120 -1.30 -11.52 25.68
C LEU A 120 -0.76 -12.76 24.93
N ASN A 121 -1.61 -13.65 24.40
CA ASN A 121 -1.14 -14.92 23.79
C ASN A 121 -1.46 -15.09 22.29
N ARG A 122 -2.06 -14.10 21.62
CA ARG A 122 -2.33 -14.11 20.16
C ARG A 122 -1.31 -13.33 19.32
N PHE A 123 -0.06 -13.18 19.79
CA PHE A 123 1.05 -12.56 19.05
C PHE A 123 1.60 -13.41 17.89
N LYS A 124 0.75 -14.17 17.19
CA LYS A 124 1.08 -14.76 15.88
C LYS A 124 0.70 -13.78 14.76
N MET A 125 1.10 -12.52 14.91
CA MET A 125 0.78 -11.44 13.99
C MET A 125 1.70 -11.51 12.77
N SER A 126 1.12 -11.75 11.60
CA SER A 126 1.83 -11.78 10.33
C SER A 126 2.29 -10.36 9.96
N LYS A 127 3.52 -10.01 10.33
CA LYS A 127 4.19 -8.75 9.93
C LYS A 127 4.11 -8.57 8.39
N ARG A 128 3.87 -7.33 7.93
CA ARG A 128 3.85 -6.93 6.52
C ARG A 128 5.08 -6.08 6.19
N LEU A 129 5.46 -6.08 4.92
CA LEU A 129 6.46 -5.17 4.37
C LEU A 129 5.76 -4.01 3.71
N GLU A 130 6.05 -2.80 4.15
CA GLU A 130 5.68 -1.57 3.45
C GLU A 130 6.63 -1.40 2.27
N LEU A 131 6.06 -1.42 1.08
CA LEU A 131 6.77 -1.20 -0.17
C LEU A 131 7.02 0.29 -0.41
N SER A 132 7.96 0.56 -1.32
CA SER A 132 8.32 1.90 -1.79
C SER A 132 7.11 2.77 -2.16
N GLY A 133 6.09 2.18 -2.82
CA GLY A 133 4.85 2.87 -3.18
C GLY A 133 4.03 3.32 -1.97
N GLU A 134 3.81 2.45 -0.99
CA GLU A 134 3.06 2.78 0.23
C GLU A 134 3.77 3.84 1.07
N LEU A 135 5.10 3.79 1.10
CA LEU A 135 5.93 4.77 1.79
C LEU A 135 5.85 6.13 1.10
N LEU A 136 5.99 6.15 -0.22
CA LEU A 136 5.85 7.36 -1.03
C LEU A 136 4.47 7.98 -0.89
N GLU A 137 3.41 7.18 -0.93
CA GLU A 137 2.04 7.65 -0.74
C GLU A 137 1.86 8.36 0.61
N LYS A 138 2.41 7.79 1.69
CA LYS A 138 2.35 8.41 3.03
C LYS A 138 3.05 9.75 3.07
N GLU A 139 4.27 9.86 2.54
CA GLU A 139 5.02 11.12 2.56
C GLU A 139 4.35 12.16 1.66
N LEU A 140 3.88 11.76 0.48
CA LEU A 140 3.11 12.62 -0.42
C LEU A 140 1.85 13.16 0.27
N ARG A 141 1.10 12.30 0.96
CA ARG A 141 -0.11 12.68 1.71
C ARG A 141 0.19 13.70 2.81
N VAL A 142 1.35 13.63 3.47
CA VAL A 142 1.78 14.62 4.46
C VAL A 142 1.99 15.98 3.82
N HIS A 143 2.66 16.04 2.67
CA HIS A 143 2.91 17.29 1.96
C HIS A 143 1.65 17.88 1.33
N ILE A 144 0.76 17.05 0.78
CA ILE A 144 -0.55 17.49 0.28
C ILE A 144 -1.36 18.13 1.42
N LYS A 145 -1.45 17.48 2.58
CA LYS A 145 -2.13 18.06 3.76
C LYS A 145 -1.48 19.36 4.23
N HIS A 146 -0.17 19.50 4.07
CA HIS A 146 0.51 20.75 4.40
C HIS A 146 0.16 21.88 3.42
N ALA A 147 0.18 21.58 2.11
CA ALA A 147 -0.22 22.51 1.07
C ALA A 147 -1.68 22.95 1.23
N GLU A 148 -2.58 22.00 1.49
CA GLU A 148 -4.00 22.26 1.77
C GLU A 148 -4.17 23.24 2.94
N ARG A 149 -3.50 23.01 4.07
CA ARG A 149 -3.56 23.92 5.22
C ARG A 149 -3.04 25.32 4.90
N ARG A 150 -2.01 25.42 4.05
CA ARG A 150 -1.45 26.71 3.64
C ARG A 150 -2.39 27.46 2.72
N MET A 151 -3.00 26.75 1.77
CA MET A 151 -4.04 27.26 0.87
C MET A 151 -5.23 27.80 1.67
N VAL A 152 -5.78 27.01 2.59
CA VAL A 152 -6.93 27.41 3.44
C VAL A 152 -6.61 28.68 4.25
N ARG A 153 -5.41 28.76 4.85
CA ARG A 153 -4.99 29.96 5.60
C ARG A 153 -4.81 31.18 4.70
N ALA A 154 -4.38 31.01 3.46
CA ALA A 154 -4.23 32.11 2.52
C ALA A 154 -5.62 32.64 2.11
N MET A 155 -6.53 31.75 1.70
CA MET A 155 -7.90 32.13 1.35
C MET A 155 -8.64 32.79 2.52
N GLN A 156 -8.48 32.27 3.75
CA GLN A 156 -9.08 32.88 4.94
C GLN A 156 -8.58 34.32 5.16
N ARG A 157 -7.30 34.62 4.93
CA ARG A 157 -6.76 35.98 5.10
C ARG A 157 -7.38 36.98 4.14
N ASP A 158 -7.62 36.58 2.89
CA ASP A 158 -8.22 37.46 1.89
C ASP A 158 -9.70 37.68 2.18
N LEU A 159 -10.41 36.62 2.58
CA LEU A 159 -11.81 36.71 3.04
C LEU A 159 -11.97 37.65 4.26
N TYR A 160 -11.03 37.62 5.21
CA TYR A 160 -11.08 38.53 6.38
C TYR A 160 -10.74 39.98 6.04
N ARG A 161 -10.15 40.26 4.87
CA ARG A 161 -9.81 41.60 4.41
C ARG A 161 -10.88 42.19 3.48
N ASP A 162 -12.02 41.52 3.32
CA ASP A 162 -13.05 41.82 2.32
C ASP A 162 -12.47 41.96 0.90
N GLN A 163 -11.43 41.18 0.60
CA GLN A 163 -10.78 41.16 -0.70
C GLN A 163 -11.34 40.01 -1.54
N ASP A 164 -11.53 40.24 -2.83
CA ASP A 164 -12.01 39.20 -3.74
C ASP A 164 -11.03 38.02 -3.81
N VAL A 165 -11.60 36.81 -3.72
CA VAL A 165 -10.85 35.56 -3.81
C VAL A 165 -10.20 35.45 -5.18
N GLN A 166 -8.88 35.28 -5.20
CA GLN A 166 -8.09 35.16 -6.42
C GLN A 166 -8.26 33.78 -7.08
N SER A 167 -7.71 33.62 -8.29
CA SER A 167 -7.60 32.31 -8.94
C SER A 167 -6.85 31.31 -8.05
N ILE A 168 -7.23 30.03 -8.10
CA ILE A 168 -6.68 29.05 -7.17
C ILE A 168 -5.16 28.82 -7.33
N GLU A 169 -4.62 29.08 -8.52
CA GLU A 169 -3.17 29.08 -8.79
C GLU A 169 -2.40 30.01 -7.86
N HIS A 170 -3.02 31.10 -7.40
CA HIS A 170 -2.42 32.02 -6.44
C HIS A 170 -2.28 31.41 -5.04
N TYR A 171 -3.20 30.51 -4.66
CA TYR A 171 -3.22 29.88 -3.34
C TYR A 171 -2.49 28.55 -3.29
N MET A 172 -2.28 27.91 -4.44
CA MET A 172 -1.56 26.65 -4.54
C MET A 172 -0.07 26.87 -4.69
N ASP A 173 0.67 26.46 -3.67
CA ASP A 173 2.13 26.49 -3.68
C ASP A 173 2.68 25.08 -3.95
N ALA A 174 2.91 24.79 -5.24
CA ALA A 174 3.47 23.51 -5.70
C ALA A 174 4.88 23.22 -5.17
N SER A 175 5.58 24.26 -4.69
CA SER A 175 6.91 24.10 -4.10
C SER A 175 6.86 23.34 -2.78
N ILE A 176 5.74 23.40 -2.05
CA ILE A 176 5.55 22.67 -0.79
C ILE A 176 5.69 21.17 -0.99
N ILE A 177 5.07 20.64 -2.04
CA ILE A 177 5.09 19.21 -2.36
C ILE A 177 6.44 18.82 -2.96
N THR A 178 6.89 19.59 -3.96
CA THR A 178 8.15 19.33 -4.68
C THR A 178 9.36 19.36 -3.75
N ASN A 179 9.54 20.45 -3.01
CA ASN A 179 10.67 20.63 -2.11
C ASN A 179 10.55 19.72 -0.89
N GLY A 180 9.33 19.48 -0.41
CA GLY A 180 9.04 18.54 0.68
C GLY A 180 9.55 17.14 0.37
N LEU A 181 9.16 16.60 -0.77
CA LEU A 181 9.59 15.27 -1.22
C LEU A 181 11.09 15.24 -1.55
N SER A 182 11.59 16.24 -2.29
CA SER A 182 13.03 16.32 -2.58
C SER A 182 13.86 16.32 -1.30
N ARG A 183 13.41 17.01 -0.25
CA ARG A 183 14.02 16.99 1.07
C ARG A 183 13.94 15.61 1.73
N ALA A 184 12.77 14.97 1.75
CA ALA A 184 12.60 13.64 2.34
C ALA A 184 13.52 12.57 1.72
N PHE A 185 13.70 12.60 0.39
CA PHE A 185 14.66 11.73 -0.31
C PHE A 185 16.12 12.11 -0.03
N SER A 186 16.42 13.40 0.07
CA SER A 186 17.79 13.88 0.30
C SER A 186 18.27 13.63 1.72
N THR A 187 17.43 13.92 2.72
CA THR A 187 17.76 13.83 4.16
C THR A 187 17.46 12.45 4.75
N GLU A 188 16.84 11.55 3.97
CA GLU A 188 16.49 10.19 4.37
C GLU A 188 15.54 10.14 5.60
N ALA A 189 14.82 11.24 5.86
CA ALA A 189 14.00 11.47 7.04
C ALA A 189 12.51 11.57 6.69
N TRP A 190 11.80 10.46 6.83
CA TRP A 190 10.42 10.27 6.40
C TRP A 190 9.46 10.41 7.57
N SER A 191 8.19 10.71 7.29
CA SER A 191 7.18 10.88 8.33
C SER A 191 6.87 9.56 9.03
N HIS A 192 6.84 9.56 10.37
CA HIS A 192 6.51 8.35 11.12
C HIS A 192 4.99 8.04 11.00
N PRO A 193 4.58 6.77 10.75
CA PRO A 193 3.19 6.42 10.49
C PRO A 193 2.19 6.82 11.57
N PHE A 194 2.59 6.70 12.85
CA PHE A 194 1.71 6.98 14.00
C PHE A 194 2.08 8.24 14.78
N LYS A 195 3.35 8.64 14.80
CA LYS A 195 3.87 9.70 15.67
C LYS A 195 4.17 10.95 14.85
N ARG A 196 3.30 11.96 14.97
CA ARG A 196 3.37 13.17 14.12
C ARG A 196 4.68 13.96 14.22
N MET A 197 5.36 13.92 15.37
CA MET A 197 6.59 14.68 15.61
C MET A 197 7.87 13.87 15.37
N GLU A 198 7.77 12.56 15.17
CA GLU A 198 8.94 11.72 14.94
C GLU A 198 9.16 11.52 13.44
N ARG A 199 10.44 11.45 13.06
CA ARG A 199 10.88 11.12 11.72
C ARG A 199 11.58 9.77 11.74
N ILE A 200 11.38 9.02 10.68
CA ILE A 200 12.01 7.73 10.43
C ILE A 200 13.23 7.96 9.55
N SER A 201 14.37 7.44 9.98
CA SER A 201 15.60 7.43 9.19
C SER A 201 15.82 6.11 8.45
N GLY A 202 16.57 6.17 7.34
CA GLY A 202 16.99 4.99 6.57
C GLY A 202 15.84 4.28 5.86
N VAL A 203 14.82 5.04 5.45
CA VAL A 203 13.80 4.62 4.47
C VAL A 203 14.36 4.74 3.07
N VAL A 204 15.06 5.85 2.80
CA VAL A 204 15.84 6.05 1.59
C VAL A 204 17.30 5.88 1.94
N VAL A 205 18.06 5.19 1.09
CA VAL A 205 19.49 4.99 1.25
C VAL A 205 20.17 5.32 -0.07
N THR A 206 21.38 5.87 0.01
CA THR A 206 22.21 6.09 -1.18
C THR A 206 22.64 4.76 -1.78
N LEU A 207 22.25 4.54 -3.04
CA LEU A 207 22.70 3.39 -3.81
C LEU A 207 24.12 3.67 -4.33
N ARG A 208 25.02 2.69 -4.18
CA ARG A 208 26.36 2.74 -4.75
C ARG A 208 26.51 1.56 -5.68
N GLN A 209 26.77 1.82 -6.96
CA GLN A 209 26.94 0.82 -8.02
C GLN A 209 28.37 0.29 -8.09
N THR A 210 28.85 -0.24 -6.99
CA THR A 210 30.19 -0.86 -6.91
C THR A 210 30.24 -2.23 -7.59
N ASN A 211 29.16 -3.01 -7.48
CA ASN A 211 28.99 -4.31 -8.13
C ASN A 211 27.48 -4.60 -8.29
N PRO A 212 27.02 -5.13 -9.44
CA PRO A 212 25.63 -5.54 -9.66
C PRO A 212 25.00 -6.41 -8.56
N LEU A 213 25.77 -7.32 -7.96
CA LEU A 213 25.31 -8.18 -6.87
C LEU A 213 25.07 -7.38 -5.58
N GLN A 214 25.92 -6.39 -5.31
CA GLN A 214 25.74 -5.51 -4.15
C GLN A 214 24.52 -4.62 -4.32
N THR A 215 24.28 -4.09 -5.53
CA THR A 215 23.04 -3.37 -5.86
C THR A 215 21.82 -4.25 -5.63
N THR A 216 21.81 -5.47 -6.18
CA THR A 216 20.69 -6.42 -5.98
C THR A 216 20.44 -6.75 -4.52
N THR A 217 21.50 -6.90 -3.72
CA THR A 217 21.40 -7.18 -2.28
C THR A 217 20.82 -5.99 -1.52
N LYS A 218 21.21 -4.76 -1.88
CA LYS A 218 20.64 -3.54 -1.29
C LYS A 218 19.14 -3.44 -1.59
N MET A 219 18.75 -3.61 -2.86
CA MET A 219 17.34 -3.64 -3.32
C MET A 219 16.46 -4.65 -2.60
N ARG A 220 17.03 -5.77 -2.12
CA ARG A 220 16.31 -6.82 -1.37
C ARG A 220 16.40 -6.67 0.14
N LYS A 221 17.03 -5.61 0.64
CA LYS A 221 17.18 -5.36 2.06
C LYS A 221 15.85 -4.94 2.67
N THR A 222 15.55 -5.51 3.82
CA THR A 222 14.39 -5.18 4.64
C THR A 222 14.86 -4.73 6.00
N ARG A 223 14.19 -3.73 6.56
CA ARG A 223 14.51 -3.21 7.88
C ARG A 223 13.31 -3.34 8.80
N HIS A 224 13.51 -4.01 9.94
CA HIS A 224 12.54 -3.98 11.02
C HIS A 224 12.77 -2.76 11.89
N GLN A 225 11.72 -1.95 12.04
CA GLN A 225 11.76 -0.79 12.92
C GLN A 225 11.33 -1.18 14.31
N VAL A 226 12.19 -0.92 15.29
CA VAL A 226 11.91 -1.13 16.69
C VAL A 226 12.37 0.11 17.45
N SER A 227 11.54 0.61 18.35
CA SER A 227 11.93 1.70 19.26
C SER A 227 13.03 1.16 20.18
N TYR A 228 14.15 1.87 20.28
CA TYR A 228 15.40 1.42 20.90
C TYR A 228 15.36 1.35 22.44
N THR A 229 14.19 1.18 23.04
CA THR A 229 14.03 1.12 24.49
C THR A 229 13.91 -0.33 24.98
N GLY A 230 15.03 -0.92 25.39
CA GLY A 230 15.06 -2.18 26.15
C GLY A 230 15.46 -3.44 25.36
N ARG A 231 15.70 -4.55 26.08
CA ARG A 231 16.24 -5.84 25.57
C ARG A 231 15.43 -6.38 24.36
N VAL A 232 15.77 -5.97 23.14
CA VAL A 232 15.11 -6.37 21.89
C VAL A 232 15.53 -7.78 21.42
N GLY A 233 15.71 -8.75 22.34
CA GLY A 233 16.14 -10.10 21.97
C GLY A 233 15.19 -10.73 20.93
N ASP A 234 13.88 -10.69 21.23
CA ASP A 234 12.86 -11.41 20.47
C ASP A 234 12.74 -10.98 19.01
N ALA A 235 12.96 -9.71 18.67
CA ALA A 235 12.85 -9.25 17.29
C ALA A 235 14.09 -9.59 16.44
N ARG A 236 15.24 -9.81 17.09
CA ARG A 236 16.52 -10.13 16.43
C ARG A 236 16.63 -11.60 16.09
N TYR A 237 16.12 -12.46 16.98
CA TYR A 237 16.18 -13.90 16.81
C TYR A 237 15.51 -14.37 15.51
N GLN A 238 16.05 -15.46 14.97
CA GLN A 238 15.45 -16.11 13.82
C GLN A 238 14.20 -16.87 14.24
N HIS A 239 13.11 -16.65 13.52
CA HIS A 239 11.86 -17.35 13.74
C HIS A 239 11.64 -18.35 12.60
N PRO A 240 11.11 -19.56 12.84
CA PRO A 240 10.86 -20.55 11.79
C PRO A 240 10.02 -20.05 10.61
N SER A 241 9.17 -19.05 10.83
CA SER A 241 8.40 -18.40 9.75
C SER A 241 9.25 -17.64 8.72
N HIS A 242 10.53 -17.39 9.00
CA HIS A 242 11.48 -16.81 8.04
C HIS A 242 11.92 -17.81 6.97
N TRP A 243 11.74 -19.11 7.21
CA TRP A 243 12.24 -20.16 6.33
C TRP A 243 11.81 -19.95 4.87
N GLY A 244 12.81 -19.83 4.00
CA GLY A 244 12.63 -19.62 2.56
C GLY A 244 12.10 -18.24 2.16
N LYS A 245 11.82 -17.34 3.11
CA LYS A 245 11.29 -15.97 2.89
C LYS A 245 12.26 -14.85 3.22
N ILE A 246 13.17 -15.10 4.16
CA ILE A 246 14.15 -14.12 4.64
C ILE A 246 15.47 -14.87 4.87
N CYS A 247 16.57 -14.30 4.39
CA CYS A 247 17.89 -14.86 4.61
C CYS A 247 18.23 -14.84 6.11
N PHE A 248 18.63 -16.00 6.65
CA PHE A 248 19.04 -16.11 8.05
C PHE A 248 20.51 -15.77 8.29
N LEU A 249 21.36 -15.88 7.26
CA LEU A 249 22.80 -15.62 7.33
C LEU A 249 23.15 -14.15 7.11
N ASN A 250 22.56 -13.53 6.08
CA ASN A 250 22.96 -12.19 5.66
C ASN A 250 22.18 -11.11 6.43
N THR A 251 22.76 -10.69 7.55
CA THR A 251 22.35 -9.56 8.40
C THR A 251 23.52 -8.61 8.56
N SER A 252 23.25 -7.33 8.83
CA SER A 252 24.30 -6.40 9.25
C SER A 252 24.86 -6.76 10.63
N ASP A 253 26.12 -6.44 10.86
CA ASP A 253 26.77 -6.60 12.17
C ASP A 253 26.37 -5.52 13.18
N GLY A 254 26.65 -5.79 14.46
CA GLY A 254 26.46 -4.85 15.56
C GLY A 254 24.99 -4.57 15.89
N GLU A 255 24.66 -3.30 16.09
CA GLU A 255 23.35 -2.87 16.60
C GLU A 255 22.17 -3.24 15.69
N ASN A 256 22.40 -3.37 14.38
CA ASN A 256 21.37 -3.73 13.41
C ASN A 256 21.25 -5.25 13.19
N CYS A 257 22.04 -6.07 13.90
CA CYS A 257 22.03 -7.52 13.78
C CYS A 257 20.65 -8.10 14.11
N GLY A 258 20.09 -8.86 13.16
CA GLY A 258 18.76 -9.45 13.26
C GLY A 258 17.61 -8.50 12.90
N LEU A 259 17.86 -7.19 12.77
CA LEU A 259 16.84 -6.19 12.41
C LEU A 259 16.88 -5.85 10.92
N VAL A 260 18.06 -5.87 10.31
CA VAL A 260 18.26 -5.68 8.88
C VAL A 260 18.53 -7.04 8.25
N LYS A 261 17.62 -7.51 7.39
CA LYS A 261 17.72 -8.81 6.73
C LYS A 261 17.37 -8.69 5.26
N ASN A 262 17.84 -9.61 4.43
CA ASN A 262 17.51 -9.61 3.00
C ASN A 262 16.38 -10.61 2.71
N LEU A 263 15.50 -10.25 1.76
CA LEU A 263 14.55 -11.19 1.16
C LEU A 263 15.30 -12.31 0.43
N SER A 264 14.71 -13.51 0.35
CA SER A 264 15.26 -14.56 -0.50
C SER A 264 15.19 -14.14 -1.97
N SER A 265 16.00 -14.75 -2.83
CA SER A 265 16.07 -14.43 -4.25
C SER A 265 14.76 -14.67 -5.00
N LEU A 266 13.98 -15.68 -4.57
CA LEU A 266 12.72 -16.06 -5.22
C LEU A 266 11.50 -15.35 -4.63
N ASP A 267 11.66 -14.64 -3.51
CA ASP A 267 10.52 -14.03 -2.86
C ASP A 267 10.00 -12.84 -3.63
N LEU A 268 8.68 -12.71 -3.57
CA LEU A 268 7.89 -11.60 -4.06
C LEU A 268 7.18 -10.97 -2.86
N VAL A 269 6.90 -9.68 -2.95
CA VAL A 269 6.07 -8.99 -1.96
C VAL A 269 4.74 -8.64 -2.62
N SER A 270 3.63 -8.97 -1.97
CA SER A 270 2.31 -8.65 -2.51
C SER A 270 2.13 -7.15 -2.62
N THR A 271 1.51 -6.72 -3.71
CA THR A 271 1.12 -5.34 -3.98
C THR A 271 -0.38 -5.19 -3.72
N CYS A 272 -0.86 -3.96 -3.52
CA CYS A 272 -2.30 -3.72 -3.40
C CYS A 272 -3.01 -4.22 -4.66
N ILE A 273 -3.99 -5.11 -4.48
CA ILE A 273 -4.86 -5.57 -5.56
C ILE A 273 -5.99 -4.53 -5.67
N LEU A 274 -6.05 -3.78 -6.76
CA LEU A 274 -7.06 -2.73 -6.97
C LEU A 274 -8.47 -3.29 -7.21
N GLU A 275 -8.60 -4.60 -7.45
CA GLU A 275 -9.84 -5.27 -7.82
C GLU A 275 -10.45 -6.09 -6.66
N GLN A 276 -10.48 -5.54 -5.45
CA GLN A 276 -11.01 -6.24 -4.28
C GLN A 276 -12.49 -6.62 -4.43
N ASP A 277 -13.31 -5.73 -4.98
CA ASP A 277 -14.75 -5.98 -5.20
C ASP A 277 -15.00 -7.20 -6.10
N ARG A 278 -14.13 -7.40 -7.11
CA ARG A 278 -14.21 -8.57 -8.00
C ARG A 278 -13.88 -9.88 -7.29
N ILE A 279 -13.15 -9.84 -6.18
CA ILE A 279 -12.80 -11.06 -5.44
C ILE A 279 -14.05 -11.62 -4.78
N VAL A 280 -14.87 -10.77 -4.16
CA VAL A 280 -16.11 -11.18 -3.48
C VAL A 280 -17.07 -11.88 -4.46
N ASP A 281 -17.23 -11.34 -5.67
CA ASP A 281 -18.02 -11.96 -6.75
C ASP A 281 -17.53 -13.38 -7.06
N LYS A 282 -16.20 -13.58 -7.14
CA LYS A 282 -15.60 -14.90 -7.34
C LYS A 282 -15.75 -15.83 -6.15
N LEU A 283 -15.93 -15.31 -4.94
CA LEU A 283 -16.25 -16.13 -3.77
C LEU A 283 -17.69 -16.66 -3.86
N TYR A 284 -18.65 -15.86 -4.33
CA TYR A 284 -20.02 -16.33 -4.57
C TYR A 284 -20.07 -17.48 -5.59
N GLU A 285 -19.32 -17.38 -6.68
CA GLU A 285 -19.17 -18.48 -7.66
C GLU A 285 -18.62 -19.77 -7.02
N CYS A 286 -17.88 -19.67 -5.91
CA CYS A 286 -17.33 -20.80 -5.19
C CYS A 286 -18.28 -21.41 -4.14
N ARG A 287 -19.55 -20.95 -4.07
CA ARG A 287 -20.56 -21.31 -3.06
C ARG A 287 -20.31 -20.69 -1.68
N LEU A 288 -19.93 -19.42 -1.66
CA LEU A 288 -20.03 -18.59 -0.47
C LEU A 288 -21.50 -18.28 -0.18
N GLU A 289 -21.95 -18.49 1.05
CA GLU A 289 -23.25 -18.03 1.53
C GLU A 289 -23.08 -16.66 2.19
N THR A 290 -23.91 -15.69 1.81
CA THR A 290 -23.93 -14.34 2.41
C THR A 290 -24.31 -14.41 3.87
N LEU A 291 -23.76 -13.48 4.65
CA LEU A 291 -24.28 -13.20 5.99
C LEU A 291 -25.69 -12.62 5.84
N LEU A 292 -26.68 -13.38 6.30
CA LEU A 292 -28.03 -12.88 6.55
C LEU A 292 -28.14 -12.60 8.05
N ASP A 293 -28.85 -11.54 8.43
CA ASP A 293 -29.02 -11.10 9.83
C ASP A 293 -29.85 -12.08 10.70
N ASP A 294 -30.27 -13.21 10.12
CA ASP A 294 -31.09 -14.22 10.77
C ASP A 294 -30.25 -15.05 11.76
N THR A 295 -30.24 -14.59 13.02
CA THR A 295 -29.63 -15.26 14.18
C THR A 295 -30.32 -16.59 14.57
N SER A 296 -31.38 -17.00 13.84
CA SER A 296 -32.20 -18.18 14.13
C SER A 296 -31.63 -19.49 13.59
N THR A 297 -30.75 -19.47 12.58
CA THR A 297 -30.11 -20.69 12.09
C THR A 297 -28.86 -21.02 12.88
N ALA A 298 -28.81 -22.21 13.49
CA ALA A 298 -27.61 -22.71 14.14
C ALA A 298 -26.46 -22.76 13.12
N LEU A 299 -25.38 -22.03 13.38
CA LEU A 299 -24.12 -22.02 12.60
C LEU A 299 -23.35 -23.35 12.70
N ASN A 300 -23.92 -24.34 13.37
CA ASN A 300 -23.29 -25.63 13.60
C ASN A 300 -23.05 -26.29 12.25
N GLU A 301 -21.79 -26.69 12.00
CA GLU A 301 -21.29 -27.37 10.79
C GLU A 301 -20.93 -26.50 9.58
N LYS A 302 -20.95 -25.16 9.67
CA LYS A 302 -20.43 -24.29 8.60
C LYS A 302 -19.11 -23.63 8.98
N ASP A 303 -18.19 -23.58 8.02
CA ASP A 303 -16.92 -22.89 8.16
C ASP A 303 -17.06 -21.39 7.82
N LYS A 304 -16.45 -20.52 8.63
CA LYS A 304 -16.47 -19.07 8.47
C LYS A 304 -15.46 -18.63 7.42
N ILE A 305 -15.84 -17.69 6.56
CA ILE A 305 -14.94 -17.15 5.53
C ILE A 305 -14.59 -15.70 5.87
N PHE A 306 -13.29 -15.45 6.04
CA PHE A 306 -12.72 -14.13 6.29
C PHE A 306 -11.92 -13.65 5.10
N VAL A 307 -12.10 -12.39 4.72
CA VAL A 307 -11.29 -11.68 3.71
C VAL A 307 -10.61 -10.51 4.40
N ASP A 308 -9.28 -10.51 4.48
CA ASP A 308 -8.47 -9.48 5.13
C ASP A 308 -8.85 -9.15 6.59
N GLY A 309 -9.56 -10.07 7.25
CA GLY A 309 -10.03 -9.93 8.63
C GLY A 309 -11.54 -9.73 8.73
N ASP A 310 -12.19 -9.30 7.66
CA ASP A 310 -13.63 -9.09 7.63
C ASP A 310 -14.35 -10.42 7.41
N TRP A 311 -15.37 -10.68 8.22
CA TRP A 311 -16.23 -11.85 8.05
C TRP A 311 -17.19 -11.60 6.87
N VAL A 312 -17.03 -12.34 5.78
CA VAL A 312 -17.79 -12.12 4.53
C VAL A 312 -18.94 -13.12 4.38
N GLY A 313 -18.80 -14.32 4.94
CA GLY A 313 -19.84 -15.33 4.80
C GLY A 313 -19.49 -16.69 5.39
N LEU A 314 -20.27 -17.68 4.98
CA LEU A 314 -20.20 -19.05 5.46
C LEU A 314 -20.03 -20.03 4.30
N CYS A 315 -19.47 -21.20 4.59
CA CYS A 315 -19.38 -22.30 3.65
C CYS A 315 -19.63 -23.64 4.33
N THR A 316 -20.42 -24.49 3.68
CA THR A 316 -20.69 -25.86 4.14
C THR A 316 -19.52 -26.81 3.91
N ASP A 317 -18.77 -26.64 2.81
CA ASP A 317 -17.59 -27.45 2.50
C ASP A 317 -16.38 -26.57 2.13
N SER A 318 -15.61 -26.21 3.16
CA SER A 318 -14.37 -25.45 2.98
C SER A 318 -13.30 -26.19 2.15
N THR A 319 -13.35 -27.52 2.05
CA THR A 319 -12.37 -28.29 1.26
C THR A 319 -12.61 -28.04 -0.23
N SER A 320 -13.84 -28.23 -0.70
CA SER A 320 -14.23 -27.97 -2.08
C SER A 320 -14.11 -26.50 -2.43
N PHE A 321 -14.53 -25.60 -1.53
CA PHE A 321 -14.37 -24.16 -1.69
C PHE A 321 -12.91 -23.75 -1.93
N VAL A 322 -11.99 -24.17 -1.06
CA VAL A 322 -10.56 -23.83 -1.18
C VAL A 322 -9.94 -24.49 -2.41
N ALA A 323 -10.35 -25.71 -2.77
CA ALA A 323 -9.87 -26.38 -3.97
C ALA A 323 -10.27 -25.63 -5.25
N LYS A 324 -11.54 -25.18 -5.34
CA LYS A 324 -12.06 -24.36 -6.45
C LYS A 324 -11.36 -23.00 -6.51
N LEU A 325 -11.21 -22.32 -5.38
CA LEU A 325 -10.57 -21.00 -5.34
C LEU A 325 -9.09 -21.09 -5.74
N ARG A 326 -8.37 -22.11 -5.26
CA ARG A 326 -6.98 -22.39 -5.69
C ARG A 326 -6.89 -22.72 -7.18
N HIS A 327 -7.90 -23.38 -7.74
CA HIS A 327 -7.98 -23.67 -9.17
C HIS A 327 -8.17 -22.41 -10.00
N LYS A 328 -9.11 -21.53 -9.60
CA LYS A 328 -9.31 -20.22 -10.20
C LYS A 328 -8.04 -19.36 -10.16
N ARG A 329 -7.32 -19.37 -9.02
CA ARG A 329 -6.02 -18.69 -8.89
C ARG A 329 -4.97 -19.23 -9.88
N ARG A 330 -4.92 -20.55 -10.12
CA ARG A 330 -4.00 -21.15 -11.11
C ARG A 330 -4.37 -20.82 -12.56
N LYS A 331 -5.65 -20.56 -12.83
CA LYS A 331 -6.14 -20.11 -14.14
C LYS A 331 -6.04 -18.61 -14.34
N MET A 332 -5.50 -17.86 -13.37
CA MET A 332 -5.45 -16.39 -13.38
C MET A 332 -6.83 -15.73 -13.41
N GLU A 333 -7.91 -16.45 -13.05
CA GLU A 333 -9.26 -15.87 -12.86
C GLU A 333 -9.34 -15.03 -11.57
N VAL A 334 -8.44 -15.30 -10.64
CA VAL A 334 -8.28 -14.62 -9.36
C VAL A 334 -6.78 -14.28 -9.22
N PRO A 335 -6.41 -13.10 -8.69
CA PRO A 335 -5.02 -12.68 -8.61
C PRO A 335 -4.12 -13.74 -7.94
N HIS A 336 -2.98 -14.03 -8.58
CA HIS A 336 -2.03 -15.04 -8.11
C HIS A 336 -1.44 -14.73 -6.71
N GLN A 337 -1.46 -13.46 -6.33
CA GLN A 337 -0.94 -12.97 -5.04
C GLN A 337 -1.85 -13.27 -3.85
N ILE A 338 -3.09 -13.75 -4.05
CA ILE A 338 -4.01 -14.05 -2.96
C ILE A 338 -3.52 -15.25 -2.15
N GLU A 339 -3.50 -15.10 -0.83
CA GLU A 339 -3.19 -16.17 0.11
C GLU A 339 -4.49 -16.81 0.62
N ILE A 340 -4.54 -18.15 0.62
CA ILE A 340 -5.73 -18.91 1.01
C ILE A 340 -5.32 -19.94 2.06
N LYS A 341 -5.73 -19.69 3.30
CA LYS A 341 -5.50 -20.57 4.45
C LYS A 341 -6.83 -21.19 4.88
N ARG A 342 -6.86 -22.52 5.00
CA ARG A 342 -7.95 -23.26 5.66
C ARG A 342 -7.47 -23.67 7.04
N ASP A 343 -8.18 -23.26 8.08
CA ASP A 343 -7.91 -23.64 9.46
C ASP A 343 -9.03 -24.58 9.94
N GLN A 344 -8.71 -25.87 10.02
CA GLN A 344 -9.67 -26.91 10.39
C GLN A 344 -10.02 -26.87 11.87
N HIS A 345 -9.12 -26.39 12.73
CA HIS A 345 -9.34 -26.37 14.18
C HIS A 345 -10.37 -25.32 14.59
N HIS A 346 -10.37 -24.19 13.86
CA HIS A 346 -11.27 -23.07 14.13
C HIS A 346 -12.48 -23.02 13.18
N GLY A 347 -12.59 -23.97 12.25
CA GLY A 347 -13.65 -23.99 11.25
C GLY A 347 -13.69 -22.71 10.42
N GLU A 348 -12.53 -22.27 9.91
CA GLU A 348 -12.42 -20.99 9.20
C GLU A 348 -11.55 -21.10 7.93
N VAL A 349 -11.89 -20.31 6.93
CA VAL A 349 -11.08 -20.04 5.75
C VAL A 349 -10.71 -18.57 5.78
N ARG A 350 -9.40 -18.28 5.77
CA ARG A 350 -8.86 -16.93 5.73
C ARG A 350 -8.25 -16.67 4.36
N ILE A 351 -8.70 -15.61 3.73
CA ILE A 351 -8.25 -15.12 2.44
C ILE A 351 -7.57 -13.78 2.69
N PHE A 352 -6.34 -13.62 2.22
CA PHE A 352 -5.64 -12.34 2.31
C PHE A 352 -5.38 -11.78 0.91
N THR A 353 -5.78 -10.54 0.71
CA THR A 353 -5.61 -9.76 -0.53
C THR A 353 -4.73 -8.53 -0.29
N ASP A 354 -4.46 -8.21 0.98
CA ASP A 354 -3.61 -7.10 1.40
C ASP A 354 -2.18 -7.10 0.85
N ALA A 355 -1.58 -5.91 0.80
CA ALA A 355 -0.21 -5.70 0.36
C ALA A 355 0.81 -6.03 1.47
N GLY A 356 2.07 -6.20 1.07
CA GLY A 356 3.18 -6.41 1.99
C GLY A 356 3.37 -7.84 2.50
N ARG A 357 2.65 -8.82 1.96
CA ARG A 357 2.86 -10.25 2.26
C ARG A 357 4.07 -10.76 1.48
N ILE A 358 4.95 -11.51 2.14
CA ILE A 358 6.05 -12.20 1.46
C ILE A 358 5.50 -13.50 0.86
N LEU A 359 5.48 -13.56 -0.46
CA LEU A 359 5.04 -14.67 -1.29
C LEU A 359 6.26 -15.43 -1.81
N ARG A 360 6.18 -16.75 -1.82
CA ARG A 360 7.24 -17.63 -2.31
C ARG A 360 6.66 -18.53 -3.41
N PRO A 361 7.14 -18.44 -4.66
CA PRO A 361 6.80 -19.38 -5.71
C PRO A 361 7.22 -20.80 -5.32
N LEU A 362 6.32 -21.76 -5.50
CA LEU A 362 6.56 -23.18 -5.21
C LEU A 362 5.96 -24.02 -6.33
N LEU A 363 6.57 -25.19 -6.56
CA LEU A 363 6.02 -26.20 -7.46
C LEU A 363 4.81 -26.86 -6.81
N VAL A 364 3.69 -26.91 -7.55
CA VAL A 364 2.44 -27.53 -7.08
C VAL A 364 2.49 -29.02 -7.43
N VAL A 365 2.47 -29.88 -6.42
CA VAL A 365 2.39 -31.33 -6.61
C VAL A 365 0.93 -31.78 -6.53
N TRP A 366 0.36 -32.21 -7.67
CA TRP A 366 -1.02 -32.70 -7.75
C TRP A 366 -1.13 -34.23 -7.55
N ASN A 367 -0.04 -34.98 -7.69
CA ASN A 367 -0.04 -36.45 -7.65
C ASN A 367 1.28 -37.04 -7.13
N LEU A 368 1.41 -37.24 -5.82
CA LEU A 368 2.56 -37.97 -5.24
C LEU A 368 2.65 -39.44 -5.70
N LYS A 369 1.57 -40.02 -6.22
CA LYS A 369 1.55 -41.44 -6.67
C LYS A 369 2.41 -41.72 -7.90
N LYS A 370 2.80 -40.70 -8.69
CA LYS A 370 3.62 -40.86 -9.90
C LYS A 370 5.12 -40.57 -9.70
N ILE A 371 5.54 -40.12 -8.52
CA ILE A 371 6.93 -39.70 -8.23
C ILE A 371 7.79 -40.88 -7.73
N ARG A 372 7.26 -42.11 -7.70
CA ARG A 372 8.06 -43.30 -7.33
C ARG A 372 9.00 -43.78 -8.45
N ASP A 373 8.76 -43.39 -9.69
CA ASP A 373 9.63 -43.77 -10.79
C ASP A 373 10.57 -42.61 -11.11
N LEU A 374 11.80 -42.71 -10.61
CA LEU A 374 12.94 -41.94 -11.12
C LEU A 374 13.12 -42.34 -12.60
N LYS A 375 12.42 -41.66 -13.52
CA LYS A 375 12.78 -41.70 -14.93
C LYS A 375 14.08 -40.93 -15.08
N GLY A 376 15.16 -41.65 -15.36
CA GLY A 376 16.52 -41.12 -15.56
C GLY A 376 16.68 -40.30 -16.83
N GLU A 377 15.79 -39.34 -17.08
CA GLU A 377 15.91 -38.40 -18.19
C GLU A 377 16.15 -36.99 -17.66
N ILE A 378 17.17 -36.35 -18.22
CA ILE A 378 17.63 -35.01 -17.89
C ILE A 378 16.51 -34.03 -18.31
N PHE A 379 15.83 -33.45 -17.33
CA PHE A 379 14.88 -32.38 -17.59
C PHE A 379 15.64 -31.09 -17.90
N HIS A 380 15.57 -30.63 -19.16
CA HIS A 380 16.01 -29.29 -19.52
C HIS A 380 15.01 -28.26 -18.97
N PHE A 381 15.48 -27.42 -18.05
CA PHE A 381 14.72 -26.29 -17.56
C PHE A 381 14.71 -25.17 -18.61
N ASN A 382 13.61 -25.00 -19.32
CA ASN A 382 13.34 -23.74 -20.02
C ASN A 382 12.74 -22.76 -19.01
N HIS A 383 13.50 -21.71 -18.70
CA HIS A 383 13.07 -20.60 -17.87
C HIS A 383 11.91 -19.85 -18.53
N PHE A 384 10.82 -19.65 -17.78
CA PHE A 384 9.82 -18.60 -18.00
C PHE A 384 9.57 -17.88 -16.67
#